data_AF-A0A0Z8J8N9-F1
#
_entry.id   AF-A0A0Z8J8N9-F1
#
_cell.length_a   1.000
_cell.length_b   1.000
_cell.length_c   1.000
_cell.angle_alpha   90.00
_cell.angle_beta   90.00
_cell.angle_gamma   90.00
#
_symmetry.space_group_name_H-M   'P 1'
#
loop_
_entity.id
_entity.type
_entity.pdbx_description
1 polymer ?
#
loop_
_entity_poly.entity_id
_entity_poly.type
_entity_poly.pdbx_seq_one_letter_code
_entity_poly.pdbx_strand_id
1 'polypeptide(L)'
;MKKVFTYLSTFSVCLFCIWLVSLQLDSLIYHYYPSVSILSRGEEVTYEEVSDALTNLAEKENSLIAKTITETDDSGRTTTSYDVFGKGELPQGLVKADRLVASQANLAENYYVVKGNLDIKVVENVLQSLGLVDSYIYRPTLLNSLSLFLGRGAPSLGLIIFILTNLALTVVGQIVYLRSAGIEILSGVRSWQIASRFLRVDGRDIALATGGALVFGLIAILILGWPMVYYRFVAIGIAFYACLLFFLSLSTSIGFMIALNISQLQKLIKGALPLKAIFAILLVGQCLAVCIISIGASRTLTYVGVLHTLTIGEKAWQERHDVFSLSLNREAFIADEAIAQQQRMAWSHVILESYAKNNVMLVQHHLRHNTIKEHTIIESSKEIPLERVLYVTPNYIQSEGGLYDFNQLEEIKQLGKGEFALLLPKSLQNDASVYQAYFEDMVGKLLADGEGSISLHSNVYYISDEK
;
A
#
# COMPACT_ATOMS: atom_id res chain seq x y z
N MET A 1 -35.39 3.12 -14.03
CA MET A 1 -33.99 3.52 -14.24
C MET A 1 -33.19 3.56 -12.94
N LYS A 2 -33.58 4.36 -11.93
CA LYS A 2 -32.87 4.42 -10.63
C LYS A 2 -32.59 3.06 -9.99
N LYS A 3 -33.62 2.22 -9.82
CA LYS A 3 -33.47 0.86 -9.26
C LYS A 3 -32.37 0.07 -9.98
N VAL A 4 -32.42 -0.01 -11.31
CA VAL A 4 -31.42 -0.73 -12.11
C VAL A 4 -30.02 -0.16 -11.88
N PHE A 5 -29.89 1.17 -11.84
CA PHE A 5 -28.61 1.81 -11.56
C PHE A 5 -28.08 1.50 -10.16
N THR A 6 -28.93 1.47 -9.13
CA THR A 6 -28.52 1.08 -7.77
C THR A 6 -27.96 -0.34 -7.73
N TYR A 7 -28.56 -1.28 -8.44
CA TYR A 7 -28.01 -2.63 -8.52
C TYR A 7 -26.68 -2.62 -9.28
N LEU A 8 -26.63 -2.01 -10.46
CA LEU A 8 -25.42 -1.93 -11.27
C LEU A 8 -24.26 -1.31 -10.47
N SER A 9 -24.49 -0.19 -9.81
CA SER A 9 -23.44 0.52 -9.07
C SER A 9 -22.98 -0.29 -7.85
N THR A 10 -23.88 -0.92 -7.10
CA THR A 10 -23.50 -1.77 -5.95
C THR A 10 -22.72 -3.02 -6.38
N PHE A 11 -23.10 -3.67 -7.49
CA PHE A 11 -22.35 -4.81 -8.03
C PHE A 11 -20.99 -4.39 -8.59
N SER A 12 -20.89 -3.24 -9.25
CA SER A 12 -19.61 -2.67 -9.69
C SER A 12 -18.68 -2.38 -8.51
N VAL A 13 -19.20 -1.87 -7.39
CA VAL A 13 -18.41 -1.69 -6.15
C VAL A 13 -17.94 -3.04 -5.60
N CYS A 14 -18.77 -4.08 -5.65
CA CYS A 14 -18.37 -5.42 -5.23
C CYS A 14 -17.24 -5.99 -6.10
N LEU A 15 -17.38 -5.96 -7.44
CA LEU A 15 -16.33 -6.37 -8.37
C LEU A 15 -15.03 -5.61 -8.15
N PHE A 16 -15.17 -4.32 -7.89
CA PHE A 16 -14.05 -3.46 -7.58
C PHE A 16 -13.34 -3.85 -6.28
N CYS A 17 -14.08 -4.15 -5.20
CA CYS A 17 -13.50 -4.68 -3.96
C CYS A 17 -12.76 -6.00 -4.19
N ILE A 18 -13.33 -6.92 -5.00
CA ILE A 18 -12.70 -8.19 -5.36
C ILE A 18 -11.38 -7.95 -6.12
N TRP A 19 -11.40 -7.02 -7.08
CA TRP A 19 -10.21 -6.64 -7.84
C TRP A 19 -9.12 -6.05 -6.92
N LEU A 20 -9.49 -5.19 -5.97
CA LEU A 20 -8.53 -4.68 -4.97
C LEU A 20 -7.90 -5.80 -4.14
N VAL A 21 -8.69 -6.81 -3.75
CA VAL A 21 -8.16 -7.98 -3.04
C VAL A 21 -7.13 -8.72 -3.88
N SER A 22 -7.41 -8.94 -5.17
CA SER A 22 -6.48 -9.63 -6.08
C SER A 22 -5.13 -8.94 -6.22
N LEU A 23 -5.10 -7.61 -6.17
CA LEU A 23 -3.86 -6.84 -6.30
C LEU A 23 -2.97 -6.89 -5.04
N GLN A 24 -3.50 -7.39 -3.92
CA GLN A 24 -2.90 -7.16 -2.60
C GLN A 24 -2.92 -8.38 -1.69
N LEU A 25 -3.12 -9.59 -2.23
CA LEU A 25 -3.22 -10.83 -1.46
C LEU A 25 -2.13 -10.93 -0.38
N ASP A 26 -0.87 -10.66 -0.75
CA ASP A 26 0.29 -10.75 0.15
C ASP A 26 0.27 -9.70 1.26
N SER A 27 -0.15 -8.47 0.95
CA SER A 27 -0.15 -7.35 1.92
C SER A 27 -1.41 -7.27 2.80
N LEU A 28 -2.52 -7.88 2.37
CA LEU A 28 -3.80 -7.80 3.09
C LEU A 28 -3.78 -8.61 4.39
N ILE A 29 -2.95 -9.65 4.48
CA ILE A 29 -2.83 -10.48 5.68
C ILE A 29 -2.41 -9.64 6.88
N TYR A 30 -1.46 -8.71 6.67
CA TYR A 30 -1.06 -7.71 7.67
C TYR A 30 -2.23 -6.88 8.18
N HIS A 31 -3.18 -6.54 7.32
CA HIS A 31 -4.29 -5.65 7.64
C HIS A 31 -5.49 -6.34 8.28
N TYR A 32 -5.52 -7.68 8.30
CA TYR A 32 -6.70 -8.45 8.68
C TYR A 32 -6.51 -9.42 9.82
N TYR A 33 -5.29 -9.89 10.05
CA TYR A 33 -4.95 -10.70 11.21
C TYR A 33 -4.22 -9.84 12.24
N PRO A 34 -4.53 -9.99 13.54
CA PRO A 34 -3.73 -9.38 14.57
C PRO A 34 -2.31 -9.95 14.51
N SER A 35 -1.31 -9.08 14.57
CA SER A 35 0.07 -9.48 14.39
C SER A 35 1.02 -8.79 15.37
N VAL A 36 2.13 -9.47 15.65
CA VAL A 36 3.32 -8.91 16.28
C VAL A 36 4.40 -8.85 15.22
N SER A 37 4.93 -7.66 14.95
CA SER A 37 6.10 -7.46 14.11
C SER A 37 7.33 -7.38 15.01
N ILE A 38 8.19 -8.39 14.96
CA ILE A 38 9.47 -8.36 15.69
C ILE A 38 10.50 -7.63 14.83
N LEU A 39 11.22 -6.66 15.40
CA LEU A 39 12.20 -5.87 14.63
C LEU A 39 13.64 -6.31 14.86
N SER A 40 13.93 -6.94 16.01
CA SER A 40 15.27 -7.36 16.39
C SER A 40 15.25 -8.64 17.23
N ARG A 41 16.40 -9.30 17.28
CA ARG A 41 16.62 -10.57 17.97
C ARG A 41 17.91 -10.50 18.79
N GLY A 42 17.88 -11.05 20.01
CA GLY A 42 19.08 -11.35 20.78
C GLY A 42 19.89 -12.52 20.19
N GLU A 43 21.22 -12.49 20.37
CA GLU A 43 22.14 -13.44 19.71
C GLU A 43 21.82 -14.93 20.04
N GLU A 44 21.29 -15.24 21.22
CA GLU A 44 21.12 -16.61 21.72
C GLU A 44 19.82 -17.34 21.30
N VAL A 45 18.86 -16.67 20.65
CA VAL A 45 17.49 -17.23 20.46
C VAL A 45 17.38 -18.31 19.38
N THR A 46 17.15 -19.58 19.69
CA THR A 46 17.05 -20.62 18.64
C THR A 46 15.65 -20.75 18.01
N TYR A 47 15.57 -21.28 16.78
CA TYR A 47 14.28 -21.54 16.13
C TYR A 47 13.44 -22.55 16.92
N GLU A 48 14.09 -23.58 17.46
CA GLU A 48 13.48 -24.66 18.22
C GLU A 48 12.81 -24.13 19.49
N GLU A 49 13.48 -23.26 20.25
CA GLU A 49 12.91 -22.63 21.45
C GLU A 49 11.66 -21.80 21.13
N VAL A 50 11.70 -21.01 20.05
CA VAL A 50 10.55 -20.22 19.59
C VAL A 50 9.42 -21.13 19.12
N SER A 51 9.74 -22.16 18.32
CA SER A 51 8.77 -23.09 17.77
C SER A 51 8.04 -23.86 18.87
N ASP A 52 8.77 -24.36 19.87
CA ASP A 52 8.20 -25.08 21.01
C ASP A 52 7.34 -24.18 21.88
N ALA A 53 7.81 -22.97 22.21
CA ALA A 53 7.07 -22.02 23.03
C ALA A 53 5.76 -21.58 22.35
N LEU A 54 5.80 -21.23 21.06
CA LEU A 54 4.62 -20.81 20.31
C LEU A 54 3.66 -21.97 20.05
N THR A 55 4.16 -23.18 19.79
CA THR A 55 3.31 -24.38 19.61
C THR A 55 2.59 -24.71 20.91
N ASN A 56 3.28 -24.71 22.04
CA ASN A 56 2.67 -24.94 23.35
C ASN A 56 1.61 -23.88 23.70
N LEU A 57 1.88 -22.60 23.42
CA LEU A 57 0.93 -21.51 23.60
C LEU A 57 -0.31 -21.70 22.72
N ALA A 58 -0.10 -21.97 21.43
CA ALA A 58 -1.17 -22.14 20.45
C ALA A 58 -2.05 -23.36 20.79
N GLU A 59 -1.45 -24.48 21.21
CA GLU A 59 -2.21 -25.65 21.64
C GLU A 59 -3.02 -25.42 22.91
N LYS A 60 -2.44 -24.75 23.92
CA LYS A 60 -3.12 -24.43 25.18
C LYS A 60 -4.37 -23.58 24.95
N GLU A 61 -4.29 -22.59 24.06
CA GLU A 61 -5.36 -21.65 23.77
C GLU A 61 -6.19 -22.04 22.53
N ASN A 62 -6.02 -23.27 22.03
CA ASN A 62 -6.69 -23.82 20.84
C ASN A 62 -6.71 -22.83 19.66
N SER A 63 -5.55 -22.26 19.39
CA SER A 63 -5.30 -21.21 18.41
C SER A 63 -4.24 -21.66 17.41
N LEU A 64 -4.09 -20.91 16.31
CA LEU A 64 -3.09 -21.17 15.28
C LEU A 64 -2.29 -19.88 15.05
N ILE A 65 -0.98 -19.97 15.22
CA ILE A 65 -0.05 -18.86 14.99
C ILE A 65 0.69 -19.13 13.68
N ALA A 66 0.89 -18.10 12.86
CA ALA A 66 1.65 -18.18 11.62
C ALA A 66 2.77 -17.15 11.59
N LYS A 67 4.00 -17.54 11.26
CA LYS A 67 5.14 -16.63 11.01
C LYS A 67 5.31 -16.44 9.51
N THR A 68 5.39 -15.19 9.05
CA THR A 68 5.73 -14.89 7.66
C THR A 68 7.17 -15.27 7.37
N ILE A 69 7.39 -15.88 6.21
CA ILE A 69 8.69 -16.10 5.61
C ILE A 69 8.65 -15.46 4.23
N THR A 70 9.60 -14.56 3.95
CA THR A 70 9.73 -13.93 2.64
C THR A 70 11.02 -14.40 1.99
N GLU A 71 10.89 -15.04 0.84
CA GLU A 71 12.02 -15.49 0.04
C GLU A 71 12.05 -14.70 -1.27
N THR A 72 13.20 -14.13 -1.59
CA THR A 72 13.41 -13.47 -2.88
C THR A 72 14.00 -14.51 -3.83
N ASP A 73 13.34 -14.74 -4.96
CA ASP A 73 13.86 -15.63 -6.00
C ASP A 73 15.00 -14.98 -6.80
N ASP A 74 15.66 -15.77 -7.65
CA ASP A 74 16.76 -15.32 -8.50
C ASP A 74 16.38 -14.15 -9.42
N SER A 75 15.09 -13.99 -9.73
CA SER A 75 14.58 -12.89 -10.55
C SER A 75 14.28 -11.62 -9.75
N GLY A 76 14.50 -11.64 -8.43
CA GLY A 76 14.21 -10.53 -7.52
C GLY A 76 12.75 -10.46 -7.08
N ARG A 77 11.93 -11.48 -7.38
CA ARG A 77 10.54 -11.54 -6.95
C ARG A 77 10.45 -12.14 -5.55
N THR A 78 9.75 -11.43 -4.67
CA THR A 78 9.49 -11.90 -3.31
C THR A 78 8.29 -12.83 -3.32
N THR A 79 8.48 -14.05 -2.85
CA THR A 79 7.40 -15.00 -2.53
C THR A 79 7.21 -15.05 -1.02
N THR A 80 5.96 -15.18 -0.58
CA THR A 80 5.61 -15.22 0.83
C THR A 80 5.03 -16.57 1.19
N SER A 81 5.62 -17.22 2.18
CA SER A 81 5.18 -18.48 2.76
C SER A 81 5.02 -18.33 4.28
N TYR A 82 4.41 -19.33 4.93
CA TYR A 82 4.08 -19.27 6.35
C TYR A 82 4.54 -20.50 7.11
N ASP A 83 5.29 -20.30 8.19
CA ASP A 83 5.50 -21.31 9.21
C ASP A 83 4.33 -21.30 10.20
N VAL A 84 3.96 -22.46 10.73
CA VAL A 84 2.71 -22.65 11.47
C VAL A 84 2.96 -23.32 12.81
N PHE A 85 2.46 -22.70 13.88
CA PHE A 85 2.57 -23.20 15.25
C PHE A 85 1.17 -23.50 15.82
N GLY A 86 1.01 -24.71 16.38
CA GLY A 86 -0.25 -25.21 16.93
C GLY A 86 -1.00 -26.20 16.02
N LYS A 87 -2.20 -26.59 16.44
CA LYS A 87 -3.03 -27.60 15.76
C LYS A 87 -4.00 -26.95 14.78
N GLY A 88 -3.85 -27.25 13.49
CA GLY A 88 -4.79 -26.85 12.46
C GLY A 88 -4.13 -26.64 11.11
N GLU A 89 -4.97 -26.41 10.10
CA GLU A 89 -4.53 -26.02 8.76
C GLU A 89 -4.55 -24.51 8.62
N LEU A 90 -3.60 -24.01 7.83
CA LEU A 90 -3.51 -22.61 7.46
C LEU A 90 -4.76 -22.22 6.64
N PRO A 91 -5.29 -20.98 6.78
CA PRO A 91 -6.39 -20.51 5.95
C PRO A 91 -6.16 -20.75 4.45
N GLN A 92 -7.22 -21.15 3.74
CA GLN A 92 -7.18 -21.40 2.30
C GLN A 92 -6.57 -20.21 1.54
N GLY A 93 -5.66 -20.48 0.60
CA GLY A 93 -4.98 -19.46 -0.19
C GLY A 93 -3.67 -18.95 0.40
N LEU A 94 -3.33 -19.32 1.65
CA LEU A 94 -2.01 -19.11 2.21
C LEU A 94 -1.12 -20.34 1.98
N VAL A 95 0.15 -20.12 1.65
CA VAL A 95 1.11 -21.20 1.35
C VAL A 95 1.92 -21.54 2.59
N LYS A 96 1.89 -22.81 3.01
CA LYS A 96 2.72 -23.30 4.12
C LYS A 96 4.17 -23.48 3.65
N ALA A 97 5.12 -23.01 4.46
CA ALA A 97 6.55 -23.19 4.22
C ALA A 97 7.01 -24.61 4.57
N ASP A 98 8.05 -25.07 3.88
CA ASP A 98 8.74 -26.30 4.24
C ASP A 98 9.53 -26.13 5.55
N ARG A 99 9.64 -27.20 6.33
CA ARG A 99 10.27 -27.15 7.66
C ARG A 99 11.74 -26.71 7.60
N LEU A 100 12.47 -27.11 6.56
CA LEU A 100 13.88 -26.72 6.37
C LEU A 100 14.00 -25.21 6.16
N VAL A 101 13.17 -24.67 5.27
CA VAL A 101 13.09 -23.23 5.01
C VAL A 101 12.70 -22.49 6.29
N ALA A 102 11.68 -22.97 7.00
CA ALA A 102 11.22 -22.35 8.24
C ALA A 102 12.28 -22.27 9.34
N SER A 103 13.11 -23.31 9.47
CA SER A 103 14.21 -23.38 10.45
C SER A 103 15.38 -22.45 10.13
N GLN A 104 15.62 -22.18 8.84
CA GLN A 104 16.68 -21.29 8.38
C GLN A 104 16.22 -19.84 8.23
N ALA A 105 14.91 -19.61 8.15
CA ALA A 105 14.32 -18.30 8.01
C ALA A 105 14.55 -17.44 9.26
N ASN A 106 14.59 -16.12 9.05
CA ASN A 106 14.75 -15.17 10.13
C ASN A 106 13.61 -15.30 11.18
N LEU A 107 13.94 -14.98 12.44
CA LEU A 107 13.01 -14.95 13.55
C LEU A 107 12.40 -13.56 13.76
N ALA A 108 13.07 -12.47 13.38
CA ALA A 108 12.46 -11.14 13.39
C ALA A 108 11.57 -10.91 12.17
N GLU A 109 10.47 -11.64 12.16
CA GLU A 109 9.41 -11.56 11.16
C GLU A 109 8.07 -11.17 11.79
N ASN A 110 7.02 -11.16 10.99
CA ASN A 110 5.66 -10.94 11.48
C ASN A 110 5.03 -12.26 11.93
N TYR A 111 4.48 -12.26 13.14
CA TYR A 111 3.74 -13.38 13.73
C TYR A 111 2.26 -13.02 13.81
N TYR A 112 1.40 -13.87 13.25
CA TYR A 112 -0.04 -13.65 13.12
C TYR A 112 -0.81 -14.68 13.94
N VAL A 113 -1.88 -14.25 14.62
CA VAL A 113 -2.89 -15.19 15.12
C VAL A 113 -3.93 -15.38 14.02
N VAL A 114 -3.81 -16.48 13.27
CA VAL A 114 -4.65 -16.76 12.09
C VAL A 114 -5.93 -17.52 12.43
N LYS A 115 -5.98 -18.18 13.59
CA LYS A 115 -7.16 -18.88 14.11
C LYS A 115 -7.19 -18.83 15.63
N GLY A 116 -8.39 -18.81 16.20
CA GLY A 116 -8.61 -18.79 17.66
C GLY A 116 -8.75 -17.37 18.21
N ASN A 117 -8.83 -17.28 19.54
CA ASN A 117 -9.05 -16.02 20.28
C ASN A 117 -7.82 -15.61 21.12
N LEU A 118 -6.64 -16.16 20.81
CA LEU A 118 -5.40 -15.80 21.47
C LEU A 118 -5.14 -14.28 21.36
N ASP A 119 -4.99 -13.60 22.50
CA ASP A 119 -4.64 -12.18 22.49
C ASP A 119 -3.20 -12.03 22.00
N ILE A 120 -3.02 -11.18 20.99
CA ILE A 120 -1.74 -10.93 20.35
C ILE A 120 -0.68 -10.36 21.32
N LYS A 121 -1.12 -9.72 22.42
CA LYS A 121 -0.23 -9.31 23.52
C LYS A 121 0.43 -10.49 24.25
N VAL A 122 -0.26 -11.61 24.38
CA VAL A 122 0.32 -12.80 25.01
C VAL A 122 1.41 -13.38 24.11
N VAL A 123 1.19 -13.36 22.79
CA VAL A 123 2.21 -13.76 21.81
C VAL A 123 3.43 -12.85 21.91
N GLU A 124 3.23 -11.53 21.94
CA GLU A 124 4.33 -10.56 22.12
C GLU A 124 5.13 -10.84 23.40
N ASN A 125 4.46 -11.01 24.54
CA ASN A 125 5.14 -11.28 25.82
C ASN A 125 5.98 -12.56 25.78
N VAL A 126 5.48 -13.62 25.12
CA VAL A 126 6.23 -14.88 24.96
C VAL A 126 7.45 -14.65 24.06
N LEU A 127 7.29 -13.99 22.91
CA LEU A 127 8.41 -13.69 22.02
C LEU A 127 9.48 -12.83 22.72
N GLN A 128 9.06 -11.80 23.47
CA GLN A 128 9.97 -10.97 24.27
C GLN A 128 10.69 -11.76 25.37
N SER A 129 9.99 -12.69 26.04
CA SER A 129 10.60 -13.54 27.07
C SER A 129 11.69 -14.46 26.52
N LEU A 130 11.64 -14.77 25.22
CA LEU A 130 12.63 -15.58 24.52
C LEU A 130 13.81 -14.74 23.98
N GLY A 131 13.80 -13.42 24.14
CA GLY A 131 14.86 -12.53 23.65
C GLY A 131 14.61 -11.92 22.27
N LEU A 132 13.37 -11.98 21.74
CA LEU A 132 12.97 -11.21 20.55
C LEU A 132 12.50 -9.82 20.99
N VAL A 133 13.30 -8.80 20.69
CA VAL A 133 13.13 -7.44 21.21
C VAL A 133 12.57 -6.49 20.15
N ASP A 134 12.16 -5.30 20.61
CA ASP A 134 11.63 -4.22 19.77
C ASP A 134 10.47 -4.68 18.88
N SER A 135 9.33 -4.99 19.51
CA SER A 135 8.13 -5.45 18.83
C SER A 135 7.11 -4.34 18.61
N TYR A 136 6.32 -4.46 17.54
CA TYR A 136 5.13 -3.64 17.32
C TYR A 136 3.89 -4.52 17.13
N ILE A 137 2.85 -4.26 17.91
CA ILE A 137 1.56 -4.92 17.73
C ILE A 137 0.72 -4.15 16.71
N TYR A 138 0.26 -4.88 15.70
CA TYR A 138 -0.82 -4.43 14.83
C TYR A 138 -2.15 -5.08 15.21
N ARG A 139 -3.17 -4.25 15.40
CA ARG A 139 -4.56 -4.70 15.60
C ARG A 139 -5.43 -4.22 14.44
N PRO A 140 -6.03 -5.12 13.65
CA PRO A 140 -6.89 -4.73 12.55
C PRO A 140 -8.14 -4.03 13.10
N THR A 141 -8.44 -2.84 12.58
CA THR A 141 -9.67 -2.09 12.89
C THR A 141 -10.50 -1.85 11.65
N LEU A 142 -11.81 -1.65 11.83
CA LEU A 142 -12.72 -1.29 10.74
C LEU A 142 -12.28 0.01 10.03
N LEU A 143 -11.75 0.97 10.79
CA LEU A 143 -11.30 2.24 10.24
C LEU A 143 -10.07 2.07 9.34
N ASN A 144 -9.12 1.21 9.73
CA ASN A 144 -7.95 0.88 8.91
C ASN A 144 -8.35 0.16 7.61
N SER A 145 -9.34 -0.73 7.67
CA SER A 145 -9.88 -1.37 6.47
C SER A 145 -10.54 -0.36 5.53
N LEU A 146 -11.26 0.63 6.07
CA LEU A 146 -11.91 1.69 5.30
C LEU A 146 -10.90 2.69 4.72
N SER A 147 -9.83 3.03 5.47
CA SER A 147 -8.78 3.91 4.96
C SER A 147 -8.04 3.26 3.80
N LEU A 148 -7.80 1.95 3.85
CA LEU A 148 -7.22 1.20 2.75
C LEU A 148 -8.14 1.19 1.51
N PHE A 149 -9.45 1.08 1.72
CA PHE A 149 -10.46 1.17 0.66
C PHE A 149 -10.52 2.58 0.01
N LEU A 150 -10.44 3.65 0.80
CA LEU A 150 -10.59 5.03 0.35
C LEU A 150 -9.27 5.70 -0.11
N GLY A 151 -8.13 5.28 0.43
CA GLY A 151 -6.82 5.90 0.21
C GLY A 151 -6.21 5.64 -1.16
N ARG A 152 -6.81 4.75 -1.96
CA ARG A 152 -6.35 4.43 -3.32
C ARG A 152 -7.09 5.37 -4.30
N GLY A 153 -6.35 6.28 -4.95
CA GLY A 153 -6.91 7.47 -5.61
C GLY A 153 -7.81 7.26 -6.83
N ALA A 154 -7.56 6.29 -7.70
CA ALA A 154 -8.43 6.02 -8.85
C ALA A 154 -9.81 5.41 -8.45
N PRO A 155 -9.85 4.45 -7.51
CA PRO A 155 -11.09 3.90 -6.93
C PRO A 155 -12.09 4.89 -6.34
N SER A 156 -11.59 5.87 -5.57
CA SER A 156 -12.43 6.84 -4.88
C SER A 156 -13.17 7.76 -5.85
N LEU A 157 -12.60 8.02 -7.03
CA LEU A 157 -13.26 8.78 -8.10
C LEU A 157 -14.46 8.04 -8.68
N GLY A 158 -14.35 6.72 -8.92
CA GLY A 158 -15.45 5.89 -9.39
C GLY A 158 -16.64 5.88 -8.43
N LEU A 159 -16.35 5.78 -7.12
CA LEU A 159 -17.37 5.88 -6.07
C LEU A 159 -18.10 7.22 -6.11
N ILE A 160 -17.38 8.33 -6.26
CA ILE A 160 -17.97 9.67 -6.35
C ILE A 160 -18.92 9.76 -7.55
N ILE A 161 -18.52 9.25 -8.72
CA ILE A 161 -19.37 9.23 -9.92
C ILE A 161 -20.66 8.46 -9.67
N PHE A 162 -20.58 7.28 -9.05
CA PHE A 162 -21.78 6.50 -8.73
C PHE A 162 -22.70 7.20 -7.73
N ILE A 163 -22.13 7.87 -6.72
CA ILE A 163 -22.90 8.66 -5.74
C ILE A 163 -23.60 9.83 -6.42
N LEU A 164 -22.89 10.62 -7.24
CA LEU A 164 -23.45 11.76 -7.97
C LEU A 164 -24.52 11.32 -8.97
N THR A 165 -24.32 10.20 -9.67
CA THR A 165 -25.31 9.67 -10.61
C THR A 165 -26.57 9.21 -9.87
N ASN A 166 -26.42 8.56 -8.71
CA ASN A 166 -27.56 8.16 -7.89
C ASN A 166 -28.31 9.38 -7.33
N LEU A 167 -27.58 10.43 -6.92
CA LEU A 167 -28.15 11.71 -6.52
C LEU A 167 -29.01 12.30 -7.65
N ALA A 168 -28.45 12.40 -8.85
CA ALA A 168 -29.14 12.94 -10.02
C ALA A 168 -30.43 12.16 -10.34
N LEU A 169 -30.36 10.82 -10.35
CA LEU A 169 -31.52 9.96 -10.60
C LEU A 169 -32.60 10.09 -9.52
N THR A 170 -32.19 10.30 -8.26
CA THR A 170 -33.12 10.54 -7.14
C THR A 170 -33.85 11.87 -7.31
N VAL A 171 -33.11 12.94 -7.60
CA VAL A 171 -33.67 14.28 -7.82
C VAL A 171 -34.61 14.29 -9.02
N VAL A 172 -34.21 13.67 -10.15
CA VAL A 172 -35.08 13.56 -11.34
C VAL A 172 -36.38 12.81 -11.00
N GLY A 173 -36.30 11.71 -10.25
CA GLY A 173 -37.48 10.96 -9.82
C GLY A 173 -38.43 11.82 -8.98
N GLN A 174 -37.90 12.60 -8.05
CA GLN A 174 -38.67 13.52 -7.22
C GLN A 174 -39.32 14.65 -8.04
N ILE A 175 -38.62 15.20 -9.04
CA ILE A 175 -39.15 16.22 -9.94
C ILE A 175 -40.34 15.69 -10.73
N VAL A 176 -40.22 14.49 -11.31
CA VAL A 176 -41.29 13.86 -12.08
C VAL A 176 -42.51 13.58 -11.20
N TYR A 177 -42.30 13.18 -9.95
CA TYR A 177 -43.39 12.90 -9.01
C TYR A 177 -44.05 14.16 -8.41
N LEU A 178 -43.44 15.33 -8.54
CA LEU A 178 -43.87 16.54 -7.83
C LEU A 178 -45.33 16.92 -8.11
N ARG A 179 -45.78 16.80 -9.36
CA ARG A 179 -47.17 17.10 -9.74
C ARG A 179 -48.16 16.20 -8.98
N SER A 180 -47.84 14.90 -8.89
CA SER A 180 -48.63 13.92 -8.14
C SER A 180 -48.59 14.21 -6.65
N ALA A 181 -47.43 14.56 -6.09
CA ALA A 181 -47.30 14.97 -4.69
C ALA A 181 -48.17 16.20 -4.36
N GLY A 182 -48.27 17.18 -5.26
CA GLY A 182 -49.14 18.34 -5.08
C GLY A 182 -50.63 17.98 -5.01
N ILE A 183 -51.07 16.99 -5.79
CA ILE A 183 -52.43 16.46 -5.74
C ILE A 183 -52.65 15.69 -4.42
N GLU A 184 -51.69 14.87 -4.00
CA GLU A 184 -51.78 14.12 -2.73
C GLU A 184 -51.86 15.07 -1.52
N ILE A 185 -51.07 16.15 -1.49
CA ILE A 185 -51.15 17.16 -0.42
C ILE A 185 -52.52 17.84 -0.43
N LEU A 186 -53.08 18.17 -1.60
CA LEU A 186 -54.42 18.74 -1.72
C LEU A 186 -55.51 17.77 -1.23
N SER A 187 -55.30 16.47 -1.38
CA SER A 187 -56.18 15.42 -0.82
C SER A 187 -55.99 15.16 0.68
N GLY A 188 -55.10 15.90 1.36
CA GLY A 188 -54.89 15.82 2.80
C GLY A 188 -53.71 14.94 3.26
N VAL A 189 -52.90 14.43 2.33
CA VAL A 189 -51.70 13.63 2.68
C VAL A 189 -50.61 14.56 3.21
N ARG A 190 -49.97 14.18 4.33
CA ARG A 190 -48.89 14.98 4.93
C ARG A 190 -47.57 14.81 4.16
N SER A 191 -46.78 15.87 4.04
CA SER A 191 -45.48 15.86 3.34
C SER A 191 -44.50 14.80 3.85
N TRP A 192 -44.50 14.49 5.15
CA TRP A 192 -43.68 13.41 5.74
C TRP A 192 -44.09 12.01 5.23
N GLN A 193 -45.38 11.76 5.01
CA GLN A 193 -45.85 10.47 4.47
C GLN A 193 -45.40 10.28 3.03
N ILE A 194 -45.34 11.36 2.24
CA ILE A 194 -44.82 11.33 0.87
C ILE A 194 -43.30 11.10 0.89
N ALA A 195 -42.56 11.85 1.71
CA ALA A 195 -41.11 11.72 1.85
C ALA A 195 -40.68 10.31 2.33
N SER A 196 -41.31 9.79 3.38
CA SER A 196 -41.02 8.44 3.89
C SER A 196 -41.31 7.32 2.88
N ARG A 197 -42.26 7.51 1.95
CA ARG A 197 -42.50 6.58 0.84
C ARG A 197 -41.28 6.47 -0.08
N PHE A 198 -40.64 7.60 -0.43
CA PHE A 198 -39.41 7.60 -1.22
C PHE A 198 -38.27 6.89 -0.49
N LEU A 199 -38.06 7.23 0.78
CA LEU A 199 -37.02 6.62 1.60
C LEU A 199 -37.21 5.10 1.74
N ARG A 200 -38.46 4.63 1.87
CA ARG A 200 -38.76 3.18 1.97
C ARG A 200 -38.50 2.43 0.66
N VAL A 201 -38.88 3.02 -0.49
CA VAL A 201 -38.63 2.42 -1.80
C VAL A 201 -37.13 2.34 -2.07
N ASP A 202 -36.42 3.45 -1.84
CA ASP A 202 -34.97 3.52 -2.01
C ASP A 202 -34.24 2.57 -1.04
N GLY A 203 -34.60 2.60 0.24
CA GLY A 203 -34.01 1.75 1.27
C GLY A 203 -34.20 0.26 0.97
N ARG A 204 -35.37 -0.13 0.47
CA ARG A 204 -35.61 -1.51 0.01
C ARG A 204 -34.69 -1.87 -1.17
N ASP A 205 -34.60 -1.01 -2.17
CA ASP A 205 -33.81 -1.28 -3.36
C ASP A 205 -32.30 -1.33 -3.05
N ILE A 206 -31.81 -0.45 -2.15
CA ILE A 206 -30.46 -0.48 -1.60
C ILE A 206 -30.22 -1.78 -0.84
N ALA A 207 -31.12 -2.16 0.09
CA ALA A 207 -30.96 -3.37 0.89
C ALA A 207 -30.89 -4.65 0.03
N LEU A 208 -31.74 -4.75 -1.00
CA LEU A 208 -31.73 -5.87 -1.94
C LEU A 208 -30.46 -5.90 -2.79
N ALA A 209 -30.01 -4.74 -3.30
CA ALA A 209 -28.76 -4.65 -4.06
C ALA A 209 -27.55 -5.03 -3.19
N THR A 210 -27.50 -4.55 -1.96
CA THR A 210 -26.46 -4.89 -0.97
C THR A 210 -26.46 -6.38 -0.63
N GLY A 211 -27.62 -6.96 -0.34
CA GLY A 211 -27.74 -8.39 -0.07
C GLY A 211 -27.26 -9.24 -1.25
N GLY A 212 -27.68 -8.89 -2.47
CA GLY A 212 -27.23 -9.56 -3.69
C GLY A 212 -25.71 -9.46 -3.90
N ALA A 213 -25.13 -8.28 -3.69
CA ALA A 213 -23.69 -8.05 -3.83
C ALA A 213 -22.87 -8.79 -2.75
N LEU A 214 -23.36 -8.89 -1.51
CA LEU A 214 -22.70 -9.66 -0.45
C LEU A 214 -22.66 -11.15 -0.80
N VAL A 215 -23.78 -11.73 -1.26
CA VAL A 215 -23.82 -13.14 -1.69
C VAL A 215 -22.90 -13.36 -2.89
N PHE A 216 -22.93 -12.45 -3.87
CA PHE A 216 -22.04 -12.52 -5.03
C PHE A 216 -20.56 -12.46 -4.63
N GLY A 217 -20.19 -11.53 -3.74
CA GLY A 217 -18.83 -11.41 -3.22
C GLY A 217 -18.37 -12.64 -2.44
N LEU A 218 -19.26 -13.27 -1.68
CA LEU A 218 -18.98 -14.51 -0.97
C LEU A 218 -18.68 -15.65 -1.94
N ILE A 219 -19.55 -15.84 -2.94
CA ILE A 219 -19.38 -16.87 -3.97
C ILE A 219 -18.06 -16.66 -4.72
N ALA A 220 -17.74 -15.42 -5.10
CA ALA A 220 -16.50 -15.10 -5.80
C ALA A 220 -15.26 -15.50 -4.99
N ILE A 221 -15.22 -15.18 -3.69
CA ILE A 221 -14.09 -15.52 -2.81
C ILE A 221 -13.92 -17.03 -2.67
N LEU A 222 -15.03 -17.77 -2.54
CA LEU A 222 -15.00 -19.23 -2.45
C LEU A 222 -14.49 -19.87 -3.75
N ILE A 223 -14.90 -19.36 -4.92
CA ILE A 223 -14.45 -19.86 -6.23
C ILE A 223 -12.95 -19.56 -6.44
N LEU A 224 -12.48 -18.39 -6.01
CA LEU A 224 -11.09 -17.98 -6.14
C LEU A 224 -10.16 -18.65 -5.11
N GLY A 225 -10.72 -19.36 -4.13
CA GLY A 225 -9.96 -20.08 -3.11
C GLY A 225 -9.21 -19.16 -2.14
N TRP A 226 -9.71 -17.94 -1.93
CA TRP A 226 -9.07 -16.96 -1.07
C TRP A 226 -9.47 -17.11 0.41
N PRO A 227 -8.62 -16.67 1.36
CA PRO A 227 -8.96 -16.68 2.78
C PRO A 227 -10.27 -15.93 3.06
N MET A 228 -11.11 -16.52 3.90
CA MET A 228 -12.40 -15.93 4.28
C MET A 228 -12.28 -14.55 4.94
N VAL A 229 -11.09 -14.20 5.45
CA VAL A 229 -10.84 -12.88 6.03
C VAL A 229 -10.99 -11.75 5.00
N TYR A 230 -10.69 -11.99 3.73
CA TYR A 230 -10.83 -10.97 2.67
C TYR A 230 -12.30 -10.69 2.34
N TYR A 231 -13.22 -11.61 2.63
CA TYR A 231 -14.65 -11.34 2.52
C TYR A 231 -15.07 -10.20 3.45
N ARG A 232 -14.41 -10.05 4.61
CA ARG A 232 -14.68 -8.93 5.52
C ARG A 232 -14.39 -7.60 4.84
N PHE A 233 -13.30 -7.48 4.09
CA PHE A 233 -12.98 -6.27 3.32
C PHE A 233 -14.06 -5.95 2.30
N VAL A 234 -14.43 -6.94 1.48
CA VAL A 234 -15.47 -6.79 0.46
C VAL A 234 -16.80 -6.38 1.10
N ALA A 235 -17.18 -7.04 2.21
CA ALA A 235 -18.41 -6.73 2.94
C ALA A 235 -18.40 -5.31 3.53
N ILE A 236 -17.28 -4.88 4.12
CA ILE A 236 -17.12 -3.51 4.66
C ILE A 236 -17.25 -2.48 3.54
N GLY A 237 -16.61 -2.68 2.39
CA GLY A 237 -16.70 -1.76 1.25
C GLY A 237 -18.13 -1.63 0.71
N ILE A 238 -18.84 -2.75 0.55
CA ILE A 238 -20.25 -2.76 0.12
C ILE A 238 -21.15 -2.09 1.16
N ALA A 239 -20.97 -2.39 2.45
CA ALA A 239 -21.77 -1.80 3.53
C ALA A 239 -21.55 -0.29 3.65
N PHE A 240 -20.29 0.17 3.51
CA PHE A 240 -19.95 1.58 3.50
C PHE A 240 -20.63 2.31 2.34
N TYR A 241 -20.56 1.75 1.13
CA TYR A 241 -21.25 2.31 -0.04
C TYR A 241 -22.78 2.36 0.16
N ALA A 242 -23.38 1.31 0.71
CA ALA A 242 -24.81 1.27 1.02
C ALA A 242 -25.21 2.36 2.03
N CYS A 243 -24.37 2.60 3.05
CA CYS A 243 -24.57 3.66 4.03
C CYS A 243 -24.56 5.04 3.37
N LEU A 244 -23.61 5.31 2.46
CA LEU A 244 -23.56 6.55 1.69
C LEU A 244 -24.81 6.75 0.83
N LEU A 245 -25.27 5.71 0.12
CA LEU A 245 -26.49 5.77 -0.67
C LEU A 245 -27.74 6.03 0.18
N PHE A 246 -27.82 5.39 1.34
CA PHE A 246 -28.93 5.59 2.26
C PHE A 246 -28.93 7.02 2.83
N PHE A 247 -27.77 7.53 3.25
CA PHE A 247 -27.61 8.91 3.70
C PHE A 247 -28.05 9.90 2.62
N LEU A 248 -27.64 9.68 1.37
CA LEU A 248 -28.04 10.50 0.23
C LEU A 248 -29.54 10.47 -0.03
N SER A 249 -30.17 9.29 0.03
CA SER A 249 -31.63 9.13 -0.08
C SER A 249 -32.36 9.86 1.04
N LEU A 250 -31.84 9.78 2.27
CA LEU A 250 -32.37 10.51 3.42
C LEU A 250 -32.28 12.02 3.22
N SER A 251 -31.11 12.56 2.84
CA SER A 251 -30.91 13.99 2.61
C SER A 251 -31.81 14.53 1.50
N THR A 252 -31.89 13.82 0.38
CA THR A 252 -32.77 14.23 -0.74
C THR A 252 -34.25 14.13 -0.38
N SER A 253 -34.65 13.13 0.40
CA SER A 253 -36.03 13.00 0.89
C SER A 253 -36.42 14.14 1.84
N ILE A 254 -35.50 14.54 2.72
CA ILE A 254 -35.69 15.72 3.60
C ILE A 254 -35.78 16.99 2.75
N GLY A 255 -34.87 17.18 1.80
CA GLY A 255 -34.89 18.32 0.89
C GLY A 255 -36.20 18.43 0.10
N PHE A 256 -36.71 17.30 -0.41
CA PHE A 256 -38.00 17.25 -1.10
C PHE A 256 -39.17 17.65 -0.19
N MET A 257 -39.18 17.17 1.06
CA MET A 257 -40.21 17.53 2.04
C MET A 257 -40.21 19.02 2.35
N ILE A 258 -39.03 19.62 2.55
CA ILE A 258 -38.88 21.07 2.75
C ILE A 258 -39.41 21.82 1.52
N ALA A 259 -39.05 21.36 0.32
CA ALA A 259 -39.53 21.97 -0.93
C ALA A 259 -41.05 21.91 -1.07
N LEU A 260 -41.69 20.82 -0.65
CA LEU A 260 -43.15 20.68 -0.62
C LEU A 260 -43.81 21.65 0.38
N ASN A 261 -43.19 21.87 1.55
CA ASN A 261 -43.74 22.73 2.60
C ASN A 261 -43.58 24.24 2.29
N ILE A 262 -42.51 24.63 1.61
CA ILE A 262 -42.24 26.05 1.27
C ILE A 262 -43.03 26.49 0.02
N SER A 263 -43.27 25.56 -0.90
CA SER A 263 -43.84 25.90 -2.20
C SER A 263 -45.36 26.10 -2.11
N GLN A 264 -45.86 27.20 -2.66
CA GLN A 264 -47.30 27.43 -2.80
C GLN A 264 -47.95 26.29 -3.61
N LEU A 265 -49.00 25.67 -3.07
CA LEU A 265 -49.68 24.50 -3.64
C LEU A 265 -50.06 24.67 -5.12
N GLN A 266 -50.46 25.89 -5.51
CA GLN A 266 -50.80 26.26 -6.89
C GLN A 266 -49.62 26.15 -7.88
N LYS A 267 -48.38 26.40 -7.42
CA LYS A 267 -47.15 26.24 -8.22
C LYS A 267 -46.76 24.76 -8.33
N LEU A 268 -46.97 23.99 -7.26
CA LEU A 268 -46.78 22.53 -7.23
C LEU A 268 -47.63 21.80 -8.27
N ILE A 269 -48.93 22.12 -8.31
CA ILE A 269 -49.90 21.47 -9.21
C ILE A 269 -49.62 21.78 -10.68
N LYS A 270 -49.08 22.97 -10.96
CA LYS A 270 -48.62 23.37 -12.30
C LYS A 270 -47.25 22.77 -12.67
N GLY A 271 -46.60 22.02 -11.77
CA GLY A 271 -45.24 21.49 -11.97
C GLY A 271 -44.16 22.58 -12.03
N ALA A 272 -44.48 23.80 -11.61
CA ALA A 272 -43.55 24.93 -11.61
C ALA A 272 -42.66 24.85 -10.37
N LEU A 273 -41.58 24.08 -10.47
CA LEU A 273 -40.47 24.13 -9.52
C LEU A 273 -39.75 25.48 -9.58
N PRO A 274 -38.93 25.83 -8.58
CA PRO A 274 -37.79 26.70 -8.79
C PRO A 274 -36.80 26.00 -9.75
N LEU A 275 -37.18 25.86 -11.02
CA LEU A 275 -36.45 25.16 -12.07
C LEU A 275 -35.00 25.67 -12.16
N LYS A 276 -34.84 26.99 -11.96
CA LYS A 276 -33.54 27.67 -11.92
C LYS A 276 -32.61 27.12 -10.83
N ALA A 277 -33.13 26.82 -9.64
CA ALA A 277 -32.32 26.30 -8.52
C ALA A 277 -31.88 24.85 -8.76
N ILE A 278 -32.76 24.01 -9.30
CA ILE A 278 -32.44 22.62 -9.64
C ILE A 278 -31.46 22.55 -10.82
N PHE A 279 -31.69 23.33 -11.88
CA PHE A 279 -30.73 23.43 -12.99
C PHE A 279 -29.38 23.96 -12.52
N ALA A 280 -29.34 24.94 -11.61
CA ALA A 280 -28.09 25.43 -11.03
C ALA A 280 -27.36 24.34 -10.24
N ILE A 281 -28.05 23.58 -9.38
CA ILE A 281 -27.46 22.46 -8.63
C ILE A 281 -26.93 21.37 -9.59
N LEU A 282 -27.70 21.06 -10.64
CA LEU A 282 -27.33 20.03 -11.61
C LEU A 282 -26.11 20.45 -12.45
N LEU A 283 -26.05 21.73 -12.84
CA LEU A 283 -24.93 22.31 -13.60
C LEU A 283 -23.67 22.45 -12.73
N VAL A 284 -23.81 22.83 -11.45
CA VAL A 284 -22.71 22.80 -10.47
C VAL A 284 -22.21 21.38 -10.25
N GLY A 285 -23.11 20.40 -10.11
CA GLY A 285 -22.75 18.99 -10.00
C GLY A 285 -22.02 18.45 -11.22
N GLN A 286 -22.44 18.84 -12.43
CA GLN A 286 -21.76 18.50 -13.68
C GLN A 286 -20.38 19.16 -13.78
N CYS A 287 -20.25 20.44 -13.41
CA CYS A 287 -18.95 21.13 -13.36
C CYS A 287 -18.00 20.44 -12.38
N LEU A 288 -18.50 20.08 -11.19
CA LEU A 288 -17.73 19.35 -10.18
C LEU A 288 -17.31 17.96 -10.67
N ALA A 289 -18.18 17.23 -11.37
CA ALA A 289 -17.84 15.96 -12.00
C ALA A 289 -16.72 16.10 -13.04
N VAL A 290 -16.78 17.13 -13.90
CA VAL A 290 -15.71 17.42 -14.87
C VAL A 290 -14.39 17.73 -14.17
N CYS A 291 -14.39 18.56 -13.12
CA CYS A 291 -13.17 18.84 -12.35
C CYS A 291 -12.57 17.57 -11.74
N ILE A 292 -13.40 16.71 -11.16
CA ILE A 292 -12.97 15.45 -10.53
C ILE A 292 -12.37 14.49 -11.58
N ILE A 293 -13.02 14.33 -12.73
CA ILE A 293 -12.52 13.50 -13.83
C ILE A 293 -11.20 14.06 -14.37
N SER A 294 -11.09 15.39 -14.54
CA SER A 294 -9.87 16.05 -15.00
C SER A 294 -8.69 15.86 -14.04
N ILE A 295 -8.91 15.96 -12.73
CA ILE A 295 -7.87 15.68 -11.71
C ILE A 295 -7.45 14.21 -11.78
N GLY A 296 -8.42 13.29 -11.88
CA GLY A 296 -8.16 11.86 -12.02
C GLY A 296 -7.36 11.50 -13.27
N ALA A 297 -7.73 12.08 -14.41
CA ALA A 297 -7.04 11.89 -15.68
C ALA A 297 -5.61 12.44 -15.62
N SER A 298 -5.42 13.64 -15.07
CA SER A 298 -4.10 14.25 -14.88
C SER A 298 -3.17 13.37 -14.06
N ARG A 299 -3.64 12.88 -12.90
CA ARG A 299 -2.84 11.95 -12.07
C ARG A 299 -2.55 10.63 -12.78
N THR A 300 -3.54 10.06 -13.47
CA THR A 300 -3.37 8.81 -14.22
C THR A 300 -2.30 8.98 -15.29
N LEU A 301 -2.30 10.11 -16.02
CA LEU A 301 -1.31 10.41 -17.04
C LEU A 301 0.12 10.45 -16.47
N THR A 302 0.29 11.02 -15.28
CA THR A 302 1.59 11.01 -14.56
C THR A 302 2.04 9.58 -14.24
N TYR A 303 1.15 8.74 -13.72
CA TYR A 303 1.50 7.37 -13.34
C TYR A 303 1.68 6.42 -14.53
N VAL A 304 1.04 6.66 -15.66
CA VAL A 304 1.23 5.85 -16.88
C VAL A 304 2.68 5.91 -17.35
N GLY A 305 3.32 7.08 -17.31
CA GLY A 305 4.73 7.22 -17.65
C GLY A 305 5.63 6.40 -16.71
N VAL A 306 5.39 6.49 -15.41
CA VAL A 306 6.13 5.71 -14.40
C VAL A 306 5.92 4.20 -14.59
N LEU A 307 4.68 3.76 -14.80
CA LEU A 307 4.34 2.36 -15.02
C LEU A 307 5.02 1.83 -16.29
N HIS A 308 5.05 2.61 -17.36
CA HIS A 308 5.75 2.26 -18.58
C HIS A 308 7.25 2.08 -18.34
N THR A 309 7.90 3.01 -17.63
CA THR A 309 9.31 2.88 -17.24
C THR A 309 9.57 1.64 -16.38
N LEU A 310 8.71 1.37 -15.39
CA LEU A 310 8.81 0.16 -14.56
C LEU A 310 8.64 -1.12 -15.38
N THR A 311 7.73 -1.13 -16.35
CA THR A 311 7.49 -2.30 -17.21
C THR A 311 8.70 -2.56 -18.12
N ILE A 312 9.30 -1.51 -18.68
CA ILE A 312 10.54 -1.63 -19.46
C ILE A 312 11.67 -2.15 -18.56
N GLY A 313 11.80 -1.59 -17.35
CA GLY A 313 12.80 -2.01 -16.37
C GLY A 313 12.64 -3.47 -15.95
N GLU A 314 11.43 -3.92 -15.64
CA GLU A 314 11.13 -5.31 -15.29
C GLU A 314 11.52 -6.25 -16.44
N LYS A 315 11.16 -5.90 -17.68
CA LYS A 315 11.52 -6.70 -18.85
C LYS A 315 13.03 -6.76 -19.06
N ALA A 316 13.73 -5.63 -18.97
CA ALA A 316 15.17 -5.57 -19.10
C ALA A 316 15.88 -6.38 -17.99
N TRP A 317 15.34 -6.35 -16.77
CA TRP A 317 15.84 -7.15 -15.64
C TRP A 317 15.64 -8.64 -15.87
N GLN A 318 14.48 -9.07 -16.40
CA GLN A 318 14.21 -10.47 -16.71
C GLN A 318 15.12 -11.03 -17.82
N GLU A 319 15.62 -10.18 -18.73
CA GLU A 319 16.56 -10.56 -19.77
C GLU A 319 18.01 -10.71 -19.25
N ARG A 320 18.32 -10.20 -18.05
CA ARG A 320 19.63 -10.33 -17.38
C ARG A 320 19.65 -11.60 -16.53
N HIS A 321 20.38 -12.61 -16.97
CA HIS A 321 20.57 -13.87 -16.23
C HIS A 321 21.87 -13.93 -15.42
N ASP A 322 22.69 -12.89 -15.54
CA ASP A 322 24.03 -12.76 -14.97
C ASP A 322 24.08 -11.80 -13.76
N VAL A 323 22.94 -11.22 -13.38
CA VAL A 323 22.80 -10.25 -12.29
C VAL A 323 21.74 -10.74 -11.31
N PHE A 324 22.01 -10.56 -10.01
CA PHE A 324 21.11 -10.97 -8.93
C PHE A 324 20.88 -9.82 -7.96
N SER A 325 19.66 -9.69 -7.44
CA SER A 325 19.35 -8.73 -6.38
C SER A 325 19.65 -9.32 -5.02
N LEU A 326 20.47 -8.62 -4.23
CA LEU A 326 20.68 -8.93 -2.82
C LEU A 326 19.87 -7.96 -1.98
N SER A 327 19.14 -8.48 -1.00
CA SER A 327 18.41 -7.66 -0.03
C SER A 327 18.75 -8.08 1.38
N LEU A 328 18.97 -7.10 2.26
CA LEU A 328 19.15 -7.35 3.68
C LEU A 328 17.80 -7.60 4.35
N ASN A 329 17.83 -8.44 5.38
CA ASN A 329 16.67 -8.67 6.24
C ASN A 329 16.35 -7.41 7.06
N ARG A 330 15.11 -7.33 7.55
CA ARG A 330 14.60 -6.17 8.31
C ARG A 330 15.48 -5.79 9.51
N GLU A 331 16.04 -6.77 10.22
CA GLU A 331 16.91 -6.55 11.38
C GLU A 331 18.13 -5.68 11.04
N ALA A 332 18.69 -5.82 9.84
CA ALA A 332 19.87 -5.06 9.42
C ALA A 332 19.66 -3.54 9.41
N PHE A 333 18.39 -3.10 9.38
CA PHE A 333 18.01 -1.70 9.32
C PHE A 333 17.57 -1.12 10.67
N ILE A 334 17.35 -1.97 11.68
CA ILE A 334 16.75 -1.57 12.97
C ILE A 334 17.65 -1.97 14.16
N ALA A 335 18.61 -2.87 13.94
CA ALA A 335 19.53 -3.32 14.97
C ALA A 335 20.37 -2.16 15.54
N ASP A 336 20.77 -2.32 16.80
CA ASP A 336 21.75 -1.47 17.48
C ASP A 336 22.98 -1.26 16.58
N GLU A 337 23.62 -0.09 16.68
CA GLU A 337 24.68 0.36 15.76
C GLU A 337 25.83 -0.65 15.69
N ALA A 338 26.14 -1.32 16.80
CA ALA A 338 27.13 -2.39 16.89
C ALA A 338 26.74 -3.65 16.08
N ILE A 339 25.49 -4.08 16.15
CA ILE A 339 24.99 -5.26 15.40
C ILE A 339 24.87 -4.91 13.92
N ALA A 340 24.37 -3.73 13.59
CA ALA A 340 24.32 -3.23 12.23
C ALA A 340 25.73 -3.13 11.62
N GLN A 341 26.73 -2.70 12.41
CA GLN A 341 28.12 -2.64 12.01
C GLN A 341 28.72 -4.03 11.79
N GLN A 342 28.46 -5.01 12.65
CA GLN A 342 28.90 -6.39 12.45
C GLN A 342 28.33 -6.99 11.16
N GLN A 343 27.04 -6.79 10.89
CA GLN A 343 26.42 -7.24 9.64
C GLN A 343 27.01 -6.53 8.42
N ARG A 344 27.22 -5.20 8.50
CA ARG A 344 27.91 -4.43 7.45
C ARG A 344 29.33 -4.95 7.20
N MET A 345 30.07 -5.33 8.24
CA MET A 345 31.42 -5.91 8.11
C MET A 345 31.41 -7.30 7.49
N ALA A 346 30.45 -8.16 7.85
CA ALA A 346 30.31 -9.47 7.22
C ALA A 346 30.05 -9.33 5.71
N TRP A 347 29.16 -8.40 5.34
CA TRP A 347 28.89 -8.09 3.93
C TRP A 347 30.08 -7.43 3.23
N SER A 348 30.81 -6.54 3.90
CA SER A 348 31.99 -5.90 3.30
C SER A 348 33.07 -6.93 2.97
N HIS A 349 33.29 -7.93 3.83
CA HIS A 349 34.19 -9.04 3.54
C HIS A 349 33.77 -9.81 2.29
N VAL A 350 32.49 -10.20 2.20
CA VAL A 350 31.95 -10.92 1.03
C VAL A 350 32.10 -10.10 -0.24
N ILE A 351 31.81 -8.79 -0.19
CA ILE A 351 31.93 -7.87 -1.33
C ILE A 351 33.38 -7.75 -1.78
N LEU A 352 34.31 -7.49 -0.84
CA LEU A 352 35.73 -7.28 -1.14
C LEU A 352 36.37 -8.56 -1.66
N GLU A 353 36.06 -9.71 -1.07
CA GLU A 353 36.55 -11.01 -1.54
C GLU A 353 36.00 -11.37 -2.92
N SER A 354 34.71 -11.14 -3.16
CA SER A 354 34.07 -11.39 -4.46
C SER A 354 34.65 -10.50 -5.55
N TYR A 355 34.89 -9.22 -5.25
CA TYR A 355 35.55 -8.30 -6.17
C TYR A 355 36.99 -8.75 -6.46
N ALA A 356 37.77 -9.06 -5.43
CA ALA A 356 39.18 -9.43 -5.56
C ALA A 356 39.39 -10.76 -6.31
N LYS A 357 38.53 -11.75 -6.10
CA LYS A 357 38.68 -13.10 -6.69
C LYS A 357 37.96 -13.27 -8.02
N ASN A 358 36.76 -12.73 -8.15
CA ASN A 358 35.83 -13.05 -9.24
C ASN A 358 35.49 -11.85 -10.12
N ASN A 359 36.11 -10.68 -9.86
CA ASN A 359 35.90 -9.44 -10.61
C ASN A 359 34.42 -9.06 -10.77
N VAL A 360 33.64 -9.26 -9.71
CA VAL A 360 32.17 -9.08 -9.72
C VAL A 360 31.80 -7.60 -9.83
N MET A 361 30.69 -7.34 -10.51
CA MET A 361 30.01 -6.05 -10.53
C MET A 361 29.06 -5.93 -9.33
N LEU A 362 29.21 -4.90 -8.51
CA LEU A 362 28.27 -4.60 -7.41
C LEU A 362 27.62 -3.24 -7.67
N VAL A 363 26.32 -3.15 -7.38
CA VAL A 363 25.56 -1.91 -7.36
C VAL A 363 24.76 -1.85 -6.07
N GLN A 364 24.94 -0.78 -5.29
CA GLN A 364 24.14 -0.48 -4.12
C GLN A 364 23.36 0.81 -4.35
N HIS A 365 22.06 0.78 -4.06
CA HIS A 365 21.15 1.92 -4.17
C HIS A 365 20.38 2.14 -2.87
N HIS A 366 19.91 3.37 -2.62
CA HIS A 366 19.18 3.71 -1.38
C HIS A 366 17.65 3.75 -1.52
N LEU A 367 17.10 3.25 -2.63
CA LEU A 367 15.65 3.32 -2.92
C LEU A 367 14.75 2.73 -1.80
N ARG A 368 15.23 1.70 -1.08
CA ARG A 368 14.47 1.06 0.02
C ARG A 368 14.66 1.74 1.39
N HIS A 369 15.71 2.52 1.56
CA HIS A 369 16.07 3.13 2.85
C HIS A 369 15.08 4.23 3.27
N ASN A 370 14.44 4.91 2.31
CA ASN A 370 13.49 5.99 2.58
C ASN A 370 12.04 5.51 2.75
N THR A 371 11.65 4.37 2.16
CA THR A 371 10.28 3.82 2.33
C THR A 371 10.01 3.37 3.78
N ILE A 372 11.05 2.96 4.52
CA ILE A 372 10.94 2.65 5.95
C ILE A 372 10.90 3.94 6.79
N LYS A 373 11.66 4.98 6.41
CA LYS A 373 11.65 6.29 7.07
C LYS A 373 10.36 7.08 6.87
N GLU A 374 9.56 6.83 5.83
CA GLU A 374 8.26 7.51 5.65
C GLU A 374 7.26 7.28 6.80
N HIS A 375 7.47 6.26 7.66
CA HIS A 375 6.64 6.05 8.87
C HIS A 375 7.10 6.87 10.08
N THR A 376 8.26 7.52 10.02
CA THR A 376 8.73 8.50 10.99
C THR A 376 8.75 9.87 10.31
N ILE A 377 7.74 10.69 10.61
CA ILE A 377 7.72 12.11 10.27
C ILE A 377 8.96 12.76 10.88
N ILE A 378 10.04 12.84 10.11
CA ILE A 378 11.21 13.66 10.44
C ILE A 378 11.56 14.43 9.17
N GLU A 379 11.18 15.69 9.20
CA GLU A 379 11.74 16.73 8.36
C GLU A 379 13.27 16.72 8.49
N SER A 380 13.98 16.59 7.38
CA SER A 380 15.29 17.23 7.27
C SER A 380 15.39 17.94 5.93
N SER A 381 15.37 19.26 6.05
CA SER A 381 15.68 20.25 5.03
C SER A 381 17.15 20.15 4.63
N LYS A 382 17.44 20.20 3.32
CA LYS A 382 18.79 20.36 2.69
C LYS A 382 19.71 19.13 2.59
N GLU A 383 19.26 17.90 2.83
CA GLU A 383 20.08 16.72 2.53
C GLU A 383 20.06 16.38 1.02
N ILE A 384 21.22 16.02 0.47
CA ILE A 384 21.33 15.49 -0.90
C ILE A 384 20.45 14.25 -1.00
N PRO A 385 19.56 14.13 -2.01
CA PRO A 385 18.63 13.02 -2.10
C PRO A 385 19.39 11.72 -2.41
N LEU A 386 19.69 10.93 -1.36
CA LEU A 386 20.45 9.67 -1.44
C LEU A 386 19.82 8.63 -2.39
N GLU A 387 18.53 8.76 -2.70
CA GLU A 387 17.80 7.98 -3.71
C GLU A 387 18.36 8.11 -5.13
N ARG A 388 19.16 9.15 -5.40
CA ARG A 388 19.84 9.38 -6.69
C ARG A 388 21.31 8.99 -6.67
N VAL A 389 21.77 8.33 -5.60
CA VAL A 389 23.17 7.92 -5.42
C VAL A 389 23.28 6.41 -5.57
N LEU A 390 24.22 5.99 -6.42
CA LEU A 390 24.62 4.60 -6.59
C LEU A 390 26.07 4.44 -6.14
N TYR A 391 26.34 3.43 -5.32
CA TYR A 391 27.70 2.95 -5.09
C TYR A 391 27.95 1.76 -5.99
N VAL A 392 29.01 1.84 -6.78
CA VAL A 392 29.30 0.84 -7.82
C VAL A 392 30.76 0.42 -7.78
N THR A 393 31.05 -0.82 -8.15
CA THR A 393 32.44 -1.24 -8.38
C THR A 393 32.92 -0.76 -9.76
N PRO A 394 34.24 -0.60 -9.98
CA PRO A 394 34.76 -0.20 -11.29
C PRO A 394 34.32 -1.11 -12.46
N ASN A 395 34.03 -2.38 -12.19
CA ASN A 395 33.53 -3.32 -13.21
C ASN A 395 32.12 -3.01 -13.69
N TYR A 396 31.31 -2.31 -12.89
CA TYR A 396 30.02 -1.77 -13.33
C TYR A 396 30.19 -0.82 -14.51
N ILE A 397 31.16 0.09 -14.38
CA ILE A 397 31.47 1.10 -15.39
C ILE A 397 31.94 0.42 -16.70
N GLN A 398 32.68 -0.69 -16.60
CA GLN A 398 33.17 -1.45 -17.75
C GLN A 398 32.07 -2.24 -18.47
N SER A 399 31.16 -2.85 -17.73
CA SER A 399 30.11 -3.73 -18.27
C SER A 399 28.91 -2.94 -18.82
N GLU A 400 28.52 -1.86 -18.15
CA GLU A 400 27.46 -0.95 -18.59
C GLU A 400 28.00 0.18 -19.49
N GLY A 401 29.17 -0.03 -20.11
CA GLY A 401 30.10 0.94 -20.72
C GLY A 401 29.61 1.85 -21.84
N GLY A 402 28.30 2.05 -22.00
CA GLY A 402 27.71 3.06 -22.87
C GLY A 402 27.68 4.48 -22.31
N LEU A 403 28.18 4.71 -21.08
CA LEU A 403 28.07 5.99 -20.36
C LEU A 403 29.40 6.77 -20.19
N TYR A 404 30.56 6.18 -20.53
CA TYR A 404 31.86 6.65 -20.02
C TYR A 404 32.99 6.74 -21.06
N ASP A 405 33.97 7.62 -20.80
CA ASP A 405 35.26 7.64 -21.49
C ASP A 405 36.20 6.58 -20.86
N PHE A 406 36.71 5.65 -21.67
CA PHE A 406 37.61 4.59 -21.21
C PHE A 406 38.87 5.11 -20.52
N ASN A 407 39.32 6.34 -20.82
CA ASN A 407 40.47 6.95 -20.15
C ASN A 407 40.20 7.23 -18.67
N GLN A 408 38.99 7.68 -18.33
CA GLN A 408 38.60 7.93 -16.92
C GLN A 408 38.55 6.63 -16.11
N LEU A 409 38.21 5.50 -16.75
CA LEU A 409 38.15 4.19 -16.08
C LEU A 409 39.54 3.70 -15.64
N GLU A 410 40.59 3.94 -16.43
CA GLU A 410 41.95 3.57 -16.02
C GLU A 410 42.43 4.40 -14.82
N GLU A 411 42.10 5.69 -14.79
CA GLU A 411 42.40 6.56 -13.64
C GLU A 411 41.66 6.10 -12.38
N ILE A 412 40.37 5.76 -12.50
CA ILE A 412 39.56 5.25 -11.37
C ILE A 412 40.13 3.94 -10.82
N LYS A 413 40.67 3.07 -11.69
CA LYS A 413 41.31 1.80 -11.26
C LYS A 413 42.64 2.01 -10.54
N GLN A 414 43.27 3.18 -10.66
CA GLN A 414 44.57 3.51 -10.05
C GLN A 414 44.46 4.32 -8.76
N LEU A 415 43.24 4.58 -8.26
CA LEU A 415 43.01 5.34 -7.03
C LEU A 415 43.75 4.73 -5.83
N GLY A 416 44.37 5.61 -5.04
CA GLY A 416 45.16 5.25 -3.87
C GLY A 416 44.31 4.87 -2.65
N LYS A 417 44.97 4.37 -1.60
CA LYS A 417 44.31 4.12 -0.31
C LYS A 417 43.82 5.45 0.28
N GLY A 418 42.52 5.56 0.53
CA GLY A 418 41.90 6.80 1.05
C GLY A 418 41.29 7.69 -0.03
N GLU A 419 41.35 7.27 -1.31
CA GLU A 419 40.72 7.98 -2.42
C GLU A 419 39.50 7.21 -2.95
N PHE A 420 38.51 7.94 -3.44
CA PHE A 420 37.37 7.35 -4.16
C PHE A 420 36.95 8.22 -5.35
N ALA A 421 36.33 7.60 -6.36
CA ALA A 421 35.79 8.32 -7.51
C ALA A 421 34.38 8.85 -7.19
N LEU A 422 34.16 10.15 -7.41
CA LEU A 422 32.85 10.77 -7.36
C LEU A 422 32.38 11.11 -8.78
N LEU A 423 31.43 10.34 -9.30
CA LEU A 423 30.87 10.56 -10.64
C LEU A 423 29.67 11.52 -10.54
N LEU A 424 29.77 12.69 -11.18
CA LEU A 424 28.71 13.71 -11.17
C LEU A 424 28.19 13.98 -12.59
N PRO A 425 26.87 14.11 -12.79
CA PRO A 425 26.32 14.65 -14.03
C PRO A 425 26.92 16.03 -14.34
N LYS A 426 27.16 16.32 -15.63
CA LYS A 426 27.70 17.62 -16.08
C LYS A 426 26.88 18.81 -15.58
N SER A 427 25.56 18.66 -15.46
CA SER A 427 24.66 19.65 -14.89
C SER A 427 25.00 20.07 -13.44
N LEU A 428 25.70 19.23 -12.67
CA LEU A 428 26.10 19.50 -11.29
C LEU A 428 27.53 20.03 -11.14
N GLN A 429 28.23 20.31 -12.25
CA GLN A 429 29.62 20.76 -12.24
C GLN A 429 29.84 22.05 -11.43
N ASN A 430 28.87 22.98 -11.45
CA ASN A 430 28.98 24.24 -10.71
C ASN A 430 28.90 24.06 -9.19
N ASP A 431 28.27 22.96 -8.73
CA ASP A 431 28.05 22.65 -7.31
C ASP A 431 28.97 21.50 -6.83
N ALA A 432 29.94 21.07 -7.65
CA ALA A 432 30.76 19.90 -7.40
C ALA A 432 31.46 19.92 -6.03
N SER A 433 31.93 21.09 -5.58
CA SER A 433 32.59 21.26 -4.28
C SER A 433 31.66 20.96 -3.10
N VAL A 434 30.36 21.25 -3.23
CA VAL A 434 29.35 20.95 -2.20
C VAL A 434 29.15 19.44 -2.10
N TYR A 435 29.06 18.75 -3.24
CA TYR A 435 28.91 17.30 -3.28
C TYR A 435 30.17 16.59 -2.78
N GLN A 436 31.37 17.03 -3.19
CA GLN A 436 32.63 16.48 -2.70
C GLN A 436 32.72 16.55 -1.17
N ALA A 437 32.51 17.73 -0.58
CA ALA A 437 32.58 17.90 0.87
C ALA A 437 31.57 17.01 1.61
N TYR A 438 30.36 16.86 1.07
CA TYR A 438 29.34 16.00 1.65
C TYR A 438 29.73 14.51 1.59
N PHE A 439 30.16 14.01 0.42
CA PHE A 439 30.50 12.60 0.26
C PHE A 439 31.80 12.22 0.97
N GLU A 440 32.80 13.10 1.01
CA GLU A 440 34.04 12.88 1.78
C GLU A 440 33.73 12.73 3.28
N ASP A 441 32.89 13.61 3.84
CA ASP A 441 32.46 13.52 5.24
C ASP A 441 31.61 12.25 5.49
N MET A 442 30.65 11.95 4.62
CA MET A 442 29.75 10.81 4.78
C MET A 442 30.49 9.48 4.67
N VAL A 443 31.31 9.27 3.63
CA VAL A 443 32.08 8.04 3.46
C VAL A 443 33.16 7.95 4.54
N GLY A 444 33.77 9.08 4.92
CA GLY A 444 34.76 9.14 6.00
C GLY A 444 34.21 8.71 7.35
N LYS A 445 32.96 9.09 7.66
CA LYS A 445 32.21 8.61 8.83
C LYS A 445 31.82 7.14 8.73
N LEU A 446 31.42 6.68 7.53
CA LEU A 446 31.02 5.29 7.32
C LEU A 446 32.19 4.31 7.51
N LEU A 447 33.41 4.71 7.15
CA LEU A 447 34.61 3.90 7.32
C LEU A 447 35.29 4.07 8.69
N ALA A 448 34.96 5.13 9.43
CA ALA A 448 35.49 5.32 10.78
C ALA A 448 34.69 4.47 11.77
N ASP A 449 35.37 3.53 12.42
CA ASP A 449 34.82 2.46 13.25
C ASP A 449 34.32 2.97 14.63
N GLY A 450 33.39 3.94 14.62
CA GLY A 450 32.71 4.46 15.82
C GLY A 450 33.37 5.64 16.54
N GLU A 451 34.66 5.93 16.32
CA GLU A 451 35.33 7.11 16.89
C GLU A 451 36.21 7.83 15.87
N GLY A 452 35.65 8.82 15.17
CA GLY A 452 36.37 9.75 14.29
C GLY A 452 35.78 9.86 12.89
N SER A 453 36.44 10.61 12.00
CA SER A 453 36.24 10.53 10.56
C SER A 453 37.57 10.19 9.91
N ILE A 454 37.57 9.23 8.99
CA ILE A 454 38.74 9.01 8.15
C ILE A 454 38.74 10.11 7.10
N SER A 455 39.84 10.86 7.00
CA SER A 455 40.02 11.83 5.93
C SER A 455 40.13 11.08 4.61
N LEU A 456 39.08 11.14 3.80
CA LEU A 456 39.05 10.61 2.44
C LEU A 456 39.10 11.76 1.45
N HIS A 457 39.60 11.47 0.26
CA HIS A 457 39.62 12.43 -0.84
C HIS A 457 38.84 11.89 -2.04
N SER A 458 38.01 12.76 -2.62
CA SER A 458 37.18 12.44 -3.78
C SER A 458 37.79 12.99 -5.07
N ASN A 459 38.04 12.12 -6.03
CA ASN A 459 38.39 12.49 -7.40
C ASN A 459 37.11 12.60 -8.23
N VAL A 460 36.77 13.81 -8.69
CA VAL A 460 35.52 14.07 -9.42
C VAL A 460 35.68 13.81 -10.91
N TYR A 461 34.75 13.03 -11.44
CA TYR A 461 34.63 12.77 -12.87
C TYR A 461 33.22 13.13 -13.34
N TYR A 462 33.09 13.63 -14.56
CA TYR A 462 31.82 14.10 -15.11
C TYR A 462 31.22 13.16 -16.12
N ILE A 463 29.93 12.85 -15.94
CA ILE A 463 29.15 11.96 -16.81
C ILE A 463 28.12 12.78 -17.60
N SER A 464 27.70 12.25 -18.76
CA SER A 464 26.69 12.92 -19.60
C SER A 464 25.35 13.05 -18.88
N ASP A 465 24.62 14.14 -19.12
CA ASP A 465 23.27 14.36 -18.57
C ASP A 465 22.17 13.60 -19.34
N GLU A 466 22.47 13.02 -20.51
CA GLU A 466 21.47 12.52 -21.46
C GLU A 466 20.97 11.07 -21.24
N LYS A 467 21.46 10.33 -20.24
CA LYS A 467 21.00 8.94 -19.98
C LYS A 467 20.92 8.59 -18.51
#